data_AF-A0AA39C2T2-F1
#
_entry.id   AF-A0AA39C2T2-F1
#
_cell.length_a   1.000
_cell.length_b   1.000
_cell.length_c   1.000
_cell.angle_alpha   90.00
_cell.angle_beta   90.00
_cell.angle_gamma   90.00
#
_symmetry.space_group_name_H-M   'P 1'
#
loop_
_entity.id
_entity.type
_entity.pdbx_description
1 polymer ?
#
loop_
_entity_poly.entity_id
_entity_poly.type
_entity_poly.pdbx_seq_one_letter_code
_entity_poly.pdbx_strand_id
1 'polypeptide(L)'
;MDKFWDFLIELERSQMCCGSGFDSQKSSETCTVFLKAGETYKKQATLYRCEACKQIRKKLCNQFYRPKMDVDEHNKKLKLELNANLTSKQAMEKEKEKCTSASKTIIDREILSLPPIQQESVRACFAAAKLKNSRQRRYSIEWVYECLLMRIKSPSVYERLRSKQILSLPCKDTLQ
;
A
#
# COMPACT_ATOMS: atom_id res chain seq x y z
N MET A 1 -16.96 -15.73 1.99
CA MET A 1 -18.34 -16.10 2.32
C MET A 1 -18.66 -15.90 3.79
N ASP A 2 -17.65 -15.91 4.67
CA ASP A 2 -17.79 -15.84 6.14
C ASP A 2 -18.55 -14.60 6.66
N LYS A 3 -18.29 -13.42 6.09
CA LYS A 3 -18.95 -12.16 6.51
C LYS A 3 -20.48 -12.16 6.34
N PHE A 4 -21.01 -12.97 5.43
CA PHE A 4 -22.45 -13.09 5.22
C PHE A 4 -23.10 -13.94 6.32
N TRP A 5 -22.45 -15.03 6.71
CA TRP A 5 -22.89 -15.89 7.80
C TRP A 5 -22.81 -15.18 9.16
N ASP A 6 -21.73 -14.44 9.40
CA ASP A 6 -21.59 -13.61 10.61
C ASP A 6 -22.73 -12.58 10.73
N PHE A 7 -23.09 -11.97 9.60
CA PHE A 7 -24.21 -11.04 9.53
C PHE A 7 -25.55 -11.71 9.83
N LEU A 8 -25.81 -12.90 9.27
CA LEU A 8 -27.05 -13.64 9.54
C LEU A 8 -27.17 -14.04 11.01
N ILE A 9 -26.08 -14.50 11.64
CA ILE A 9 -26.04 -14.83 13.07
C ILE A 9 -26.28 -13.58 13.93
N GLU A 10 -25.69 -12.43 13.56
CA GLU A 10 -25.95 -11.15 14.23
C GLU A 10 -27.43 -10.72 14.10
N LEU A 11 -28.02 -10.96 12.93
CA LEU A 11 -29.41 -10.64 12.61
C LEU A 11 -30.40 -11.51 13.40
N GLU A 12 -30.13 -12.81 13.49
CA GLU A 12 -30.93 -13.78 14.23
C GLU A 12 -30.90 -13.52 15.74
N ARG A 13 -29.76 -13.06 16.27
CA ARG A 13 -29.60 -12.68 17.69
C ARG A 13 -30.20 -11.32 18.03
N SER A 14 -30.54 -10.51 17.03
CA SER A 14 -31.12 -9.19 17.24
C SER A 14 -32.62 -9.30 17.49
N GLN A 15 -33.13 -8.74 18.60
CA GLN A 15 -34.57 -8.59 18.81
C GLN A 15 -35.13 -7.57 17.80
N MET A 16 -35.63 -8.09 16.68
CA MET A 16 -36.23 -7.28 15.62
C MET A 16 -37.71 -7.09 15.89
N CYS A 17 -38.20 -5.88 15.66
CA CYS A 17 -39.62 -5.63 15.53
C CYS A 17 -39.99 -5.45 14.05
N CYS A 18 -41.28 -5.47 13.74
CA CYS A 18 -41.82 -5.44 12.38
C CYS A 18 -41.51 -4.14 11.59
N GLY A 19 -40.80 -3.18 12.18
CA GLY A 19 -40.42 -1.89 11.60
C GLY A 19 -39.04 -1.84 10.92
N SER A 20 -38.41 -2.99 10.64
CA SER A 20 -37.13 -3.08 9.93
C SER A 20 -37.23 -2.91 8.40
N GLY A 21 -38.44 -2.74 7.85
CA GLY A 21 -38.74 -2.77 6.43
C GLY A 21 -37.84 -1.93 5.50
N PHE A 22 -37.72 -2.38 4.26
CA PHE A 22 -36.94 -1.76 3.19
C PHE A 22 -37.76 -0.68 2.47
N ASP A 23 -37.70 0.54 2.96
CA ASP A 23 -38.39 1.69 2.35
C ASP A 23 -37.49 2.94 2.41
N SER A 24 -37.94 4.08 1.89
CA SER A 24 -37.22 5.37 1.92
C SER A 24 -37.52 6.21 3.16
N GLN A 25 -38.41 5.75 4.06
CA GLN A 25 -38.91 6.53 5.17
C GLN A 25 -38.07 6.34 6.44
N LYS A 26 -37.73 7.43 7.13
CA LYS A 26 -36.97 7.38 8.40
C LYS A 26 -37.79 6.77 9.55
N SER A 27 -39.10 6.72 9.37
CA SER A 27 -40.11 6.24 10.29
C SER A 27 -40.67 4.89 9.89
N SER A 28 -41.41 4.24 10.80
CA SER A 28 -42.20 3.05 10.49
C SER A 28 -43.31 2.87 11.52
N GLU A 29 -44.56 2.76 11.04
CA GLU A 29 -45.75 2.51 11.86
C GLU A 29 -45.80 1.10 12.44
N THR A 30 -45.04 0.17 11.84
CA THR A 30 -44.94 -1.23 12.28
C THR A 30 -43.81 -1.46 13.28
N CYS A 31 -43.06 -0.40 13.62
CA CYS A 31 -42.02 -0.48 14.64
C CYS A 31 -42.64 -0.50 16.04
N THR A 32 -42.71 -1.68 16.67
CA THR A 32 -43.38 -1.87 17.97
C THR A 32 -42.54 -1.46 19.19
N VAL A 33 -41.43 -0.74 18.99
CA VAL A 33 -40.73 0.02 20.04
C VAL A 33 -40.22 -0.84 21.21
N PHE A 34 -39.03 -1.44 21.06
CA PHE A 34 -38.19 -1.72 22.25
C PHE A 34 -37.46 -0.43 22.63
N LEU A 35 -38.08 0.40 23.48
CA LEU A 35 -37.37 1.45 24.19
C LEU A 35 -36.61 0.81 25.34
N LYS A 36 -35.34 1.19 25.53
CA LYS A 36 -34.60 0.82 26.74
C LYS A 36 -35.35 1.35 27.96
N ALA A 37 -35.35 0.60 29.06
CA ALA A 37 -35.95 1.03 30.31
C ALA A 37 -35.40 2.41 30.70
N GLY A 38 -36.26 3.44 30.71
CA GLY A 38 -35.90 4.84 31.00
C GLY A 38 -36.13 5.84 29.85
N GLU A 39 -36.30 5.41 28.60
CA GLU A 39 -36.47 6.32 27.45
C GLU A 39 -37.94 6.67 27.14
N THR A 40 -38.75 6.96 28.16
CA THR A 40 -40.20 7.22 28.01
C THR A 40 -40.51 8.49 27.21
N TYR A 41 -39.58 9.46 27.15
CA TYR A 41 -39.74 10.71 26.38
C TYR A 41 -39.86 10.49 24.87
N LYS A 42 -39.37 9.35 24.36
CA LYS A 42 -39.49 8.98 22.94
C LYS A 42 -40.88 8.41 22.58
N LYS A 43 -41.75 8.16 23.57
CA LYS A 43 -43.15 7.73 23.33
C LYS A 43 -43.98 8.77 22.56
N GLN A 44 -43.60 10.05 22.63
CA GLN A 44 -44.27 11.13 21.89
C GLN A 44 -43.81 11.23 20.43
N ALA A 45 -42.71 10.57 20.05
CA ALA A 45 -42.27 10.47 18.67
C ALA A 45 -42.96 9.27 18.01
N THR A 46 -44.23 9.43 17.67
CA THR A 46 -45.17 8.40 17.16
C THR A 46 -44.72 7.65 15.89
N LEU A 47 -43.53 7.92 15.37
CA LEU A 47 -43.09 7.44 14.06
C LEU A 47 -41.61 7.01 14.01
N TYR A 48 -40.78 7.13 15.06
CA TYR A 48 -39.34 6.79 14.92
C TYR A 48 -39.06 5.28 15.02
N ARG A 49 -38.18 4.76 14.14
CA ARG A 49 -37.67 3.39 14.23
C ARG A 49 -36.80 3.21 15.48
N CYS A 50 -36.89 2.05 16.13
CA CYS A 50 -35.99 1.68 17.21
C CYS A 50 -34.54 1.55 16.70
N GLU A 51 -33.56 1.62 17.61
CA GLU A 51 -32.14 1.62 17.25
C GLU A 51 -31.73 0.36 16.47
N ALA A 52 -32.26 -0.81 16.84
CA ALA A 52 -32.00 -2.06 16.12
C ALA A 52 -32.52 -1.99 14.67
N CYS A 53 -33.77 -1.59 14.45
CA CYS A 53 -34.35 -1.43 13.11
C CYS A 53 -33.63 -0.36 12.28
N LYS A 54 -33.16 0.72 12.91
CA LYS A 54 -32.38 1.78 12.25
C LYS A 54 -31.01 1.27 11.79
N GLN A 55 -30.31 0.53 12.63
CA GLN A 55 -28.99 -0.04 12.30
C GLN A 55 -29.09 -1.08 11.19
N ILE A 56 -30.08 -1.98 11.27
CA ILE A 56 -30.33 -3.00 10.24
C ILE A 56 -30.70 -2.34 8.91
N ARG A 57 -31.63 -1.37 8.92
CA ARG A 57 -31.97 -0.60 7.71
C ARG A 57 -30.74 0.08 7.12
N LYS A 58 -29.89 0.71 7.92
CA LYS A 58 -28.65 1.34 7.45
C LYS A 58 -27.71 0.31 6.82
N LYS A 59 -27.54 -0.87 7.43
CA LYS A 59 -26.74 -1.97 6.87
C LYS A 59 -27.32 -2.46 5.55
N LEU A 60 -28.63 -2.72 5.49
CA LEU A 60 -29.34 -3.16 4.29
C LEU A 60 -29.23 -2.11 3.18
N CYS A 61 -29.64 -0.86 3.43
CA CYS A 61 -29.48 0.23 2.48
C CYS A 61 -28.02 0.34 2.02
N ASN A 62 -27.02 0.40 2.92
CA ASN A 62 -25.62 0.54 2.52
C ASN A 62 -25.07 -0.68 1.74
N GLN A 63 -25.58 -1.89 1.99
CA GLN A 63 -25.16 -3.10 1.28
C GLN A 63 -25.74 -3.14 -0.13
N PHE A 64 -27.00 -2.71 -0.32
CA PHE A 64 -27.64 -2.58 -1.62
C PHE A 64 -27.23 -1.30 -2.38
N TYR A 65 -26.84 -0.24 -1.68
CA TYR A 65 -26.35 1.04 -2.24
C TYR A 65 -24.83 1.09 -2.40
N ARG A 66 -24.08 -0.02 -2.28
CA ARG A 66 -22.69 0.01 -2.75
C ARG A 66 -22.75 0.26 -4.25
N PRO A 67 -22.34 1.44 -4.77
CA PRO A 67 -22.25 1.61 -6.20
C PRO A 67 -21.32 0.49 -6.66
N LYS A 68 -21.80 -0.35 -7.58
CA LYS A 68 -20.91 -1.30 -8.24
C LYS A 68 -19.77 -0.44 -8.79
N MET A 69 -18.54 -0.74 -8.40
CA MET A 69 -17.38 -0.04 -8.94
C MET A 69 -17.52 -0.08 -10.46
N ASP A 70 -17.46 1.08 -11.10
CA ASP A 70 -17.47 1.13 -12.55
C ASP A 70 -16.21 0.40 -13.02
N VAL A 71 -16.42 -0.83 -13.47
CA VAL A 71 -15.36 -1.75 -13.87
C VAL A 71 -14.59 -1.15 -15.05
N ASP A 72 -15.26 -0.38 -15.90
CA ASP A 72 -14.65 0.27 -17.06
C ASP A 72 -13.78 1.45 -16.63
N GLU A 73 -14.24 2.28 -15.71
CA GLU A 73 -13.43 3.37 -15.14
C GLU A 73 -12.20 2.83 -14.40
N HIS A 74 -12.38 1.79 -13.58
CA HIS A 74 -11.29 1.12 -12.89
C HIS A 74 -10.26 0.54 -13.86
N ASN A 75 -10.72 -0.15 -14.90
CA ASN A 75 -9.86 -0.72 -15.93
C ASN A 75 -9.14 0.36 -16.75
N LYS A 76 -9.79 1.49 -17.03
CA LYS A 76 -9.14 2.65 -17.67
C LYS A 76 -8.00 3.19 -16.82
N LYS A 77 -8.23 3.36 -15.51
CA LYS A 77 -7.19 3.82 -14.58
C LYS A 77 -6.00 2.84 -14.52
N LEU A 78 -6.28 1.55 -14.39
CA LEU A 78 -5.25 0.51 -14.38
C LEU A 78 -4.41 0.52 -15.66
N LYS A 79 -5.05 0.69 -16.83
CA LYS A 79 -4.33 0.80 -18.12
C LYS A 79 -3.40 2.01 -18.15
N LEU A 80 -3.84 3.16 -17.64
CA LEU A 80 -3.01 4.36 -17.56
C LEU A 80 -1.79 4.16 -16.65
N GLU A 81 -2.01 3.58 -15.47
CA GLU A 81 -0.93 3.25 -14.53
C GLU A 81 0.06 2.24 -15.12
N LEU A 82 -0.44 1.21 -15.80
CA LEU A 82 0.39 0.23 -16.49
C LEU A 82 1.26 0.89 -17.57
N ASN A 83 0.67 1.75 -18.40
CA ASN A 83 1.40 2.47 -19.44
C ASN A 83 2.46 3.40 -18.84
N ALA A 84 2.15 4.13 -17.77
CA ALA A 84 3.12 4.98 -17.07
C ALA A 84 4.28 4.17 -16.46
N ASN A 85 3.99 2.98 -15.94
CA ASN A 85 5.02 2.08 -15.43
C ASN A 85 5.90 1.50 -16.55
N LEU A 86 5.31 1.17 -17.70
CA LEU A 86 6.03 0.69 -18.88
C LEU A 86 6.98 1.75 -19.43
N THR A 87 6.52 3.00 -19.57
CA THR A 87 7.37 4.11 -20.03
C THR A 87 8.51 4.38 -19.05
N SER A 88 8.23 4.38 -17.74
CA SER A 88 9.26 4.53 -16.70
C SER A 88 10.29 3.40 -16.75
N LYS A 89 9.85 2.16 -16.95
CA LYS A 89 10.73 0.99 -17.08
C LYS A 89 11.62 1.08 -18.33
N GLN A 90 11.06 1.52 -19.46
CA GLN A 90 11.84 1.73 -20.69
C GLN A 90 12.88 2.84 -20.53
N ALA A 91 12.54 3.94 -19.85
CA ALA A 91 13.49 5.02 -19.56
C ALA A 91 14.64 4.53 -18.66
N MET A 92 14.32 3.75 -17.62
CA MET A 92 15.31 3.14 -16.73
C MET A 92 16.27 2.20 -17.48
N GLU A 93 15.75 1.37 -18.39
CA GLU A 93 16.60 0.45 -19.16
C GLU A 93 17.54 1.20 -20.10
N LYS A 94 17.05 2.23 -20.79
CA LYS A 94 17.88 3.11 -21.64
C LYS A 94 19.01 3.77 -20.86
N GLU A 95 18.72 4.25 -19.65
CA GLU A 95 19.76 4.87 -18.82
C GLU A 95 20.78 3.84 -18.33
N LYS A 96 20.31 2.65 -17.96
CA LYS A 96 21.19 1.53 -17.61
C LYS A 96 22.11 1.14 -18.76
N GLU A 97 21.59 1.06 -19.99
CA GLU A 97 22.39 0.79 -21.20
C GLU A 97 23.53 1.80 -21.36
N LYS A 98 23.25 3.10 -21.19
CA LYS A 98 24.30 4.15 -21.19
C LYS A 98 25.34 3.91 -20.10
N CYS A 99 24.93 3.55 -18.89
CA CYS A 99 25.86 3.23 -17.81
C CYS A 99 26.71 1.99 -18.13
N THR A 100 26.16 0.98 -18.81
CA THR A 100 26.91 -0.22 -19.19
C THR A 100 27.94 0.02 -20.28
N SER A 101 27.63 0.90 -21.26
CA SER A 101 28.52 1.24 -22.37
C SER A 101 29.60 2.27 -21.99
N ALA A 102 29.46 2.94 -20.85
CA ALA A 102 30.44 3.91 -20.36
C ALA A 102 31.84 3.28 -20.15
N SER A 103 32.84 3.93 -20.73
CA SER A 103 34.25 3.55 -20.58
C SER A 103 34.72 3.82 -19.15
N LYS A 104 35.43 2.83 -18.57
CA LYS A 104 36.01 2.94 -17.23
C LYS A 104 36.95 4.15 -17.11
N THR A 105 37.74 4.43 -18.14
CA THR A 105 38.72 5.54 -18.14
C THR A 105 38.08 6.92 -18.12
N ILE A 106 36.87 7.05 -18.69
CA ILE A 106 36.11 8.30 -18.65
C ILE A 106 35.52 8.48 -17.25
N ILE A 107 34.89 7.43 -16.70
CA ILE A 107 34.33 7.46 -15.35
C ILE A 107 35.40 7.81 -14.32
N ASP A 108 36.55 7.13 -14.37
CA ASP A 108 37.63 7.34 -13.41
C ASP A 108 38.17 8.78 -13.46
N ARG A 109 38.17 9.44 -14.63
CA ARG A 109 38.56 10.84 -14.79
C ARG A 109 37.56 11.81 -14.17
N GLU A 110 36.27 11.62 -14.45
CA GLU A 110 35.21 12.51 -13.98
C GLU A 110 35.05 12.46 -12.45
N ILE A 111 35.23 11.28 -11.86
CA ILE A 111 35.10 11.11 -10.40
C ILE A 111 36.31 11.62 -9.61
N LEU A 112 37.45 11.98 -10.25
CA LEU A 112 38.65 12.43 -9.52
C LEU A 112 38.38 13.65 -8.61
N SER A 113 37.42 14.48 -9.00
CA SER A 113 37.00 15.67 -8.23
C SER A 113 36.21 15.33 -6.95
N LEU A 114 35.69 14.12 -6.84
CA LEU A 114 34.85 13.70 -5.71
C LEU A 114 35.70 13.18 -4.54
N PRO A 115 35.20 13.26 -3.30
CA PRO A 115 35.81 12.58 -2.16
C PRO A 115 35.97 11.07 -2.41
N PRO A 116 37.03 10.41 -1.90
CA PRO A 116 37.32 9.00 -2.17
C PRO A 116 36.14 8.05 -1.93
N ILE A 117 35.35 8.30 -0.89
CA ILE A 117 34.16 7.50 -0.54
C ILE A 117 33.07 7.62 -1.62
N GLN A 118 32.87 8.83 -2.15
CA GLN A 118 31.90 9.06 -3.22
C GLN A 118 32.39 8.46 -4.54
N GLN A 119 33.69 8.52 -4.83
CA GLN A 119 34.28 7.84 -5.98
C GLN A 119 33.98 6.34 -5.95
N GLU A 120 34.20 5.70 -4.80
CA GLU A 120 33.98 4.26 -4.67
C GLU A 120 32.51 3.88 -4.79
N SER A 121 31.61 4.70 -4.23
CA SER A 121 30.16 4.55 -4.41
C SER A 121 29.77 4.59 -5.89
N VAL A 122 30.32 5.55 -6.65
CA VAL A 122 30.06 5.70 -8.08
C VAL A 122 30.60 4.50 -8.86
N ARG A 123 31.85 4.08 -8.59
CA ARG A 123 32.43 2.87 -9.21
C ARG A 123 31.56 1.64 -8.97
N ALA A 124 31.10 1.46 -7.74
CA ALA A 124 30.24 0.34 -7.37
C ALA A 124 28.88 0.37 -8.10
N CYS A 125 28.30 1.56 -8.33
CA CYS A 125 27.07 1.70 -9.11
C CYS A 125 27.26 1.32 -10.58
N PHE A 126 28.33 1.82 -11.22
CA PHE A 126 28.65 1.46 -12.62
C PHE A 126 29.00 -0.02 -12.78
N ALA A 127 29.73 -0.61 -11.83
CA ALA A 127 30.00 -2.05 -11.80
C ALA A 127 28.70 -2.86 -11.66
N ALA A 128 27.79 -2.42 -10.78
CA ALA A 128 26.49 -3.06 -10.60
C ALA A 128 25.58 -2.94 -11.84
N ALA A 129 25.63 -1.82 -12.57
CA ALA A 129 24.85 -1.62 -13.79
C ALA A 129 25.20 -2.65 -14.89
N LYS A 130 26.48 -3.04 -14.97
CA LYS A 130 27.00 -4.03 -15.94
C LYS A 130 26.57 -5.47 -15.62
N LEU A 131 26.10 -5.73 -14.41
CA LEU A 131 25.68 -7.07 -13.98
C LEU A 131 24.20 -7.32 -14.28
N LYS A 132 23.88 -8.54 -14.71
CA LYS A 132 22.49 -8.98 -14.88
C LYS A 132 21.82 -9.30 -13.55
N ASN A 133 22.59 -9.72 -12.54
CA ASN A 133 22.09 -10.16 -11.24
C ASN A 133 22.83 -9.46 -10.09
N SER A 134 22.08 -8.97 -9.10
CA SER A 134 22.62 -8.32 -7.90
C SER A 134 23.47 -9.23 -7.03
N ARG A 135 23.30 -10.56 -7.12
CA ARG A 135 24.09 -11.55 -6.37
C ARG A 135 25.54 -11.68 -6.84
N GLN A 136 25.85 -11.21 -8.04
CA GLN A 136 27.20 -11.31 -8.63
C GLN A 136 28.09 -10.09 -8.33
N ARG A 137 27.60 -9.15 -7.52
CA ARG A 137 28.34 -7.94 -7.17
C ARG A 137 29.56 -8.32 -6.33
N ARG A 138 30.72 -7.79 -6.71
CA ARG A 138 31.94 -7.81 -5.89
C ARG A 138 32.14 -6.43 -5.31
N TYR A 139 32.54 -6.39 -4.05
CA TYR A 139 32.76 -5.16 -3.30
C TYR A 139 34.24 -5.08 -2.93
N SER A 140 34.80 -3.87 -3.01
CA SER A 140 36.10 -3.57 -2.41
C SER A 140 35.98 -3.64 -0.89
N ILE A 141 37.11 -3.87 -0.21
CA ILE A 141 37.17 -3.96 1.24
C ILE A 141 36.74 -2.61 1.85
N GLU A 142 37.21 -1.52 1.24
CA GLU A 142 36.88 -0.15 1.59
C GLU A 142 35.37 0.10 1.51
N TRP A 143 34.72 -0.34 0.43
CA TRP A 143 33.27 -0.18 0.29
C TRP A 143 32.48 -1.00 1.30
N VAL A 144 32.95 -2.19 1.66
CA VAL A 144 32.35 -3.01 2.71
C VAL A 144 32.41 -2.30 4.06
N TYR A 145 33.54 -1.68 4.41
CA TYR A 145 33.67 -0.91 5.65
C TYR A 145 32.72 0.29 5.68
N GLU A 146 32.59 1.02 4.57
CA GLU A 146 31.64 2.14 4.48
C GLU A 146 30.18 1.67 4.62
N CYS A 147 29.85 0.52 4.01
CA CYS A 147 28.53 -0.10 4.17
C CYS A 147 28.26 -0.49 5.62
N LEU A 148 29.27 -0.99 6.34
CA LEU A 148 29.19 -1.31 7.75
C LEU A 148 28.94 -0.05 8.59
N LEU A 149 29.69 1.04 8.36
CA LEU A 149 29.51 2.32 9.06
C LEU A 149 28.13 2.91 8.81
N MET A 150 27.64 2.88 7.57
CA MET A 150 26.30 3.33 7.22
C MET A 150 25.23 2.51 7.94
N ARG A 151 25.40 1.19 8.02
CA ARG A 151 24.50 0.29 8.75
C ARG A 151 24.53 0.56 10.25
N ILE A 152 25.69 0.79 10.85
CA ILE A 152 25.83 1.14 12.27
C ILE A 152 25.10 2.44 12.59
N LYS A 153 25.27 3.48 11.74
CA LYS A 153 24.59 4.77 11.91
C LYS A 153 23.08 4.66 11.77
N SER A 154 22.59 3.89 10.79
CA SER A 154 21.16 3.69 10.61
C SER A 154 20.85 2.40 9.84
N PRO A 155 20.48 1.31 10.54
CA PRO A 155 20.11 0.06 9.89
C PRO A 155 18.88 0.20 9.00
N SER A 156 17.91 1.03 9.39
CA SER A 156 16.67 1.25 8.64
C SER A 156 16.91 1.98 7.32
N VAL A 157 17.77 3.00 7.32
CA VAL A 157 18.17 3.70 6.09
C VAL A 157 18.97 2.76 5.18
N TYR A 158 19.91 2.01 5.73
CA TYR A 158 20.68 1.02 4.97
C TYR A 158 19.77 0.03 4.23
N GLU A 159 18.83 -0.61 4.94
CA GLU A 159 17.93 -1.58 4.31
C GLU A 159 16.95 -0.93 3.32
N ARG A 160 16.55 0.33 3.54
CA ARG A 160 15.71 1.06 2.58
C ARG A 160 16.47 1.37 1.28
N LEU A 161 17.72 1.82 1.38
CA LEU A 161 18.57 2.08 0.21
C LEU A 161 18.84 0.78 -0.57
N ARG A 162 19.12 -0.31 0.15
CA ARG A 162 19.38 -1.63 -0.45
C ARG A 162 18.14 -2.24 -1.10
N SER A 163 17.01 -2.26 -0.40
CA SER A 163 15.76 -2.89 -0.90
C SER A 163 15.23 -2.17 -2.13
N LYS A 164 15.33 -0.83 -2.17
CA LYS A 164 14.98 -0.01 -3.33
C LYS A 164 16.06 0.00 -4.43
N GLN A 165 17.18 -0.71 -4.25
CA GLN A 165 18.30 -0.76 -5.21
C GLN A 165 18.84 0.64 -5.59
N ILE A 166 18.82 1.59 -4.65
CA ILE A 166 19.30 2.96 -4.89
C ILE A 166 20.84 2.97 -4.96
N LEU A 167 21.49 2.20 -4.08
CA LEU A 167 22.94 1.98 -4.08
C LEU A 167 23.24 0.48 -4.18
N SER A 168 24.42 0.15 -4.70
CA SER A 168 24.95 -1.21 -4.76
C SER A 168 25.46 -1.67 -3.40
N LEU A 169 24.53 -1.92 -2.48
CA LEU A 169 24.85 -2.32 -1.10
C LEU A 169 24.85 -3.85 -0.91
N PRO A 170 25.81 -4.41 -0.14
CA PRO A 170 25.84 -5.82 0.25
C PRO A 170 24.63 -6.23 1.11
N CYS A 171 24.28 -7.52 1.07
CA CYS A 171 23.27 -8.07 1.98
C CYS A 171 23.87 -8.26 3.38
N LYS A 172 23.00 -8.58 4.35
CA LYS A 172 23.40 -8.82 5.75
C LYS A 172 24.46 -9.92 5.83
N ASP A 173 24.25 -11.02 5.11
CA ASP A 173 25.14 -12.18 5.08
C ASP A 173 26.53 -11.86 4.50
N THR A 174 26.67 -10.81 3.70
CA THR A 174 27.97 -10.34 3.17
C THR A 174 28.69 -9.41 4.15
N LEU A 175 27.98 -8.84 5.12
CA LEU A 175 28.53 -7.94 6.14
C LEU A 175 28.78 -8.64 7.50
N GLN A 176 28.44 -9.92 7.61
CA GLN A 176 28.57 -10.74 8.82
C GLN A 176 29.76 -11.67 8.70
#